data_AF-A0A444PYG5-F1
#
_entry.id   AF-A0A444PYG5-F1
#
_cell.length_a   1.000
_cell.length_b   1.000
_cell.length_c   1.000
_cell.angle_alpha   90.00
_cell.angle_beta   90.00
_cell.angle_gamma   90.00
#
_symmetry.space_group_name_H-M   'P 1'
#
loop_
_entity.id
_entity.type
_entity.pdbx_description
1 polymer ?
#
loop_
_entity_poly.entity_id
_entity_poly.type
_entity_poly.pdbx_seq_one_letter_code
_entity_poly.pdbx_strand_id
1 'polypeptide(L)'
;MSSTADSASPVHEQYLVSGMTCEHCVHAVTEEISAIDGVQSVDVELHNGGVSRVDVVSTRPLASTDVEAAILEAGYSLASA
;
A
#
# COMPACT_ATOMS: atom_id res chain seq x y z
N MET A 1 1.40 38.25 7.92
CA MET A 1 2.11 36.99 8.17
C MET A 1 1.05 35.91 8.39
N SER A 2 0.65 35.21 7.33
CA SER A 2 -0.21 34.01 7.43
C SER A 2 0.23 33.06 6.32
N SER A 3 0.51 31.85 6.77
CA SER A 3 1.44 30.87 6.22
C SER A 3 1.06 30.34 4.84
N THR A 4 2.00 30.44 3.91
CA THR A 4 2.15 29.47 2.82
C THR A 4 2.72 28.19 3.41
N ALA A 5 1.85 27.34 3.98
CA ALA A 5 2.16 25.93 4.16
C ALA A 5 1.79 25.21 2.85
N ASP A 6 2.61 25.41 1.82
CA ASP A 6 2.81 24.34 0.85
C ASP A 6 3.88 23.45 1.51
N SER A 7 3.43 22.45 2.27
CA SER A 7 4.30 21.70 3.19
C SER A 7 4.13 20.22 2.93
N ALA A 8 4.69 19.77 1.80
CA ALA A 8 4.94 18.37 1.43
C ALA A 8 3.97 17.37 2.08
N SER A 9 2.69 17.46 1.70
CA SER A 9 1.70 16.47 2.14
C SER A 9 2.14 15.09 1.65
N PRO A 10 2.13 14.07 2.50
CA PRO A 10 2.40 12.72 2.05
C PRO A 10 1.41 12.33 0.95
N VAL A 11 1.87 11.54 0.00
CA VAL A 11 1.03 10.98 -1.05
C VAL A 11 0.30 9.79 -0.43
N HIS A 12 -1.01 9.76 -0.61
CA HIS A 12 -1.86 8.67 -0.18
C HIS A 12 -2.36 7.92 -1.40
N GLU A 13 -1.97 6.65 -1.52
CA GLU A 13 -2.36 5.76 -2.61
C GLU A 13 -3.12 4.56 -2.05
N GLN A 14 -4.12 4.11 -2.80
CA GLN A 14 -4.98 3.01 -2.39
C GLN A 14 -4.90 1.90 -3.41
N TYR A 15 -4.67 0.69 -2.91
CA TYR A 15 -4.60 -0.51 -3.71
C TYR A 15 -5.60 -1.53 -3.19
N LEU A 16 -6.11 -2.34 -4.10
CA LEU A 16 -7.02 -3.43 -3.80
C LEU A 16 -6.27 -4.73 -4.00
N VAL A 17 -6.28 -5.62 -3.01
CA VAL A 17 -5.56 -6.90 -3.05
C VAL A 17 -6.53 -8.02 -2.78
N SER A 18 -6.58 -9.01 -3.68
CA SER A 18 -7.49 -10.15 -3.54
C SER A 18 -6.77 -11.37 -2.94
N GLY A 19 -7.52 -12.19 -2.22
CA GLY A 19 -7.04 -13.50 -1.75
C GLY A 19 -6.36 -13.51 -0.39
N MET A 20 -6.17 -12.35 0.27
CA MET A 20 -5.72 -12.30 1.65
C MET A 20 -6.81 -12.83 2.60
N THR A 21 -6.44 -13.81 3.43
CA THR A 21 -7.37 -14.50 4.35
C THR A 21 -6.86 -14.58 5.79
N CYS A 22 -5.68 -14.01 6.08
CA CYS A 22 -5.02 -14.15 7.37
C CYS A 22 -4.20 -12.92 7.75
N GLU A 23 -4.01 -12.63 9.04
CA GLU A 23 -3.19 -11.50 9.49
C GLU A 23 -1.70 -11.66 9.12
N HIS A 24 -1.18 -12.89 9.06
CA HIS A 24 0.19 -13.13 8.56
C HIS A 24 0.34 -12.75 7.07
N CYS A 25 -0.72 -12.94 6.29
CA CYS A 25 -0.80 -12.59 4.88
C CYS A 25 -0.70 -11.07 4.71
N VAL A 26 -1.43 -10.35 5.56
CA VAL A 26 -1.39 -8.88 5.64
C VAL A 26 0.01 -8.40 6.00
N HIS A 27 0.64 -9.01 7.01
CA HIS A 27 1.97 -8.62 7.44
C HIS A 27 3.00 -8.80 6.32
N ALA A 28 2.96 -9.93 5.59
CA ALA A 28 3.84 -10.16 4.45
C ALA A 28 3.70 -9.07 3.38
N VAL A 29 2.47 -8.74 2.96
CA VAL A 29 2.22 -7.67 1.97
C VAL A 29 2.68 -6.30 2.49
N THR A 30 2.43 -6.04 3.77
CA THR A 30 2.80 -4.79 4.43
C THR A 30 4.32 -4.58 4.43
N GLU A 31 5.09 -5.63 4.76
CA GLU A 31 6.56 -5.58 4.76
C GLU A 31 7.13 -5.34 3.36
N GLU A 32 6.62 -6.06 2.34
CA GLU A 32 7.08 -5.91 0.95
C GLU A 32 6.80 -4.49 0.41
N ILE A 33 5.61 -3.94 0.67
CA ILE A 33 5.27 -2.57 0.25
C ILE A 33 6.08 -1.54 1.05
N SER A 34 6.28 -1.77 2.36
CA SER A 34 7.08 -0.88 3.21
C SER A 34 8.56 -0.83 2.81
N ALA A 35 9.06 -1.86 2.11
CA ALA A 35 10.41 -1.88 1.56
C ALA A 35 10.59 -0.96 0.33
N ILE A 36 9.50 -0.46 -0.27
CA ILE A 36 9.57 0.45 -1.41
C ILE A 36 10.07 1.83 -0.97
N ASP A 37 11.06 2.36 -1.68
CA ASP A 37 11.69 3.64 -1.35
C ASP A 37 10.71 4.82 -1.42
N GLY A 38 10.52 5.46 -0.28
CA GLY A 38 9.62 6.58 -0.08
C GLY A 38 8.34 6.23 0.67
N VAL A 39 8.05 4.95 0.92
CA VAL A 39 6.93 4.54 1.78
C VAL A 39 7.22 4.92 3.24
N GLN A 40 6.21 5.47 3.90
CA GLN A 40 6.26 5.87 5.31
C GLN A 40 5.34 5.03 6.18
N SER A 41 4.17 4.64 5.66
CA SER A 41 3.21 3.82 6.39
C SER A 41 2.36 3.03 5.41
N VAL A 42 1.95 1.84 5.83
CA VAL A 42 1.05 0.96 5.07
C VAL A 42 0.01 0.44 6.05
N ASP A 43 -1.26 0.69 5.74
CA ASP A 43 -2.41 0.22 6.49
C ASP A 43 -3.21 -0.73 5.63
N VAL A 44 -3.59 -1.89 6.17
CA VAL A 44 -4.32 -2.91 5.42
C VAL A 44 -5.65 -3.21 6.09
N GLU A 45 -6.74 -2.95 5.36
CA GLU A 45 -8.08 -3.36 5.72
C GLU A 45 -8.33 -4.77 5.16
N LEU A 46 -8.08 -5.79 5.99
CA LEU A 46 -8.28 -7.19 5.64
C LEU A 46 -9.77 -7.52 5.53
N HIS A 47 -10.19 -7.90 4.32
CA HIS A 47 -11.49 -8.49 4.07
C HIS A 47 -11.32 -9.99 3.83
N ASN A 48 -11.61 -10.79 4.86
CA ASN A 48 -11.39 -12.25 4.85
C ASN A 48 -12.10 -12.92 3.66
N GLY A 49 -11.33 -13.46 2.72
CA GLY A 49 -11.87 -14.14 1.54
C GLY A 49 -12.41 -13.21 0.45
N GLY A 50 -12.20 -11.90 0.59
CA GLY A 50 -12.63 -10.88 -0.37
C GLY A 50 -11.47 -10.06 -0.94
N VAL A 51 -11.78 -8.81 -1.26
CA VAL A 51 -10.80 -7.81 -1.70
C VAL A 51 -10.45 -6.93 -0.51
N SER A 52 -9.21 -7.03 -0.06
CA SER A 52 -8.66 -6.20 1.03
C SER A 52 -8.17 -4.87 0.48
N ARG A 53 -8.34 -3.78 1.24
CA ARG A 53 -7.81 -2.47 0.86
C ARG A 53 -6.45 -2.25 1.50
N VAL A 54 -5.50 -1.73 0.74
CA VAL A 54 -4.17 -1.35 1.20
C VAL A 54 -4.01 0.14 0.98
N ASP A 55 -3.97 0.89 2.08
CA ASP A 55 -3.71 2.32 2.12
C ASP A 55 -2.20 2.54 2.31
N VAL A 56 -1.56 3.21 1.38
CA VAL A 56 -0.11 3.48 1.39
C VAL A 56 0.14 4.97 1.51
N VAL A 57 0.96 5.33 2.48
CA VAL A 57 1.40 6.70 2.72
C VAL A 57 2.86 6.79 2.34
N SER A 58 3.20 7.66 1.39
CA SER A 58 4.56 7.83 0.88
C SER A 58 4.97 9.31 0.80
N THR A 59 6.27 9.56 0.71
CA THR A 59 6.84 10.90 0.50
C THR A 59 6.74 11.36 -0.95
N ARG A 60 6.52 10.42 -1.88
CA ARG A 60 6.45 10.63 -3.32
C ARG A 60 5.53 9.60 -3.96
N PRO A 61 4.93 9.88 -5.13
CA PRO A 61 4.12 8.90 -5.85
C PRO A 61 4.94 7.64 -6.14
N LEU A 62 4.35 6.48 -5.84
CA LEU A 62 4.94 5.18 -6.11
C LEU A 62 4.65 4.77 -7.55
N ALA A 63 5.57 4.04 -8.17
CA ALA A 63 5.26 3.41 -9.44
C ALA A 63 4.31 2.24 -9.19
N SER A 64 3.20 2.18 -9.92
CA SER A 64 2.25 1.07 -9.80
C SER A 64 2.91 -0.29 -10.04
N THR A 65 3.96 -0.35 -10.86
CA THR A 65 4.76 -1.56 -11.11
C THR A 65 5.56 -2.01 -9.89
N ASP A 66 6.04 -1.08 -9.07
CA ASP A 66 6.82 -1.41 -7.86
C ASP A 66 5.88 -1.99 -6.79
N VAL A 67 4.71 -1.38 -6.64
CA VAL A 67 3.67 -1.87 -5.73
C VAL A 67 3.12 -3.21 -6.19
N GLU A 68 2.86 -3.38 -7.49
CA GLU A 68 2.44 -4.66 -8.05
C GLU A 68 3.50 -5.75 -7.84
N ALA A 69 4.78 -5.44 -8.09
CA ALA A 69 5.87 -6.38 -7.85
C ALA A 69 5.96 -6.79 -6.37
N ALA A 70 5.88 -5.84 -5.43
CA ALA A 70 5.88 -6.14 -4.00
C ALA A 70 4.72 -7.08 -3.59
N ILE A 71 3.52 -6.84 -4.15
CA ILE A 71 2.34 -7.66 -3.89
C ILE A 71 2.50 -9.07 -4.52
N LEU A 72 3.10 -9.17 -5.70
CA LEU A 72 3.40 -10.43 -6.39
C LEU A 72 4.45 -11.26 -5.63
N GLU A 73 5.50 -10.63 -5.12
CA GLU A 73 6.52 -11.28 -4.28
C GLU A 73 5.91 -11.79 -2.97
N ALA A 74 4.95 -11.07 -2.38
CA ALA A 74 4.16 -11.54 -1.25
C ALA A 74 3.19 -12.69 -1.61
N GLY A 75 3.04 -13.03 -2.90
CA GLY A 75 2.20 -14.12 -3.38
C GLY A 75 0.74 -13.74 -3.67
N TYR A 76 0.45 -12.45 -3.81
CA TYR A 76 -0.88 -11.92 -4.10
C TYR A 76 -0.90 -11.14 -5.41
N SER A 77 -2.08 -10.65 -5.79
CA SER A 77 -2.25 -9.81 -6.96
C SER A 77 -3.16 -8.63 -6.66
N LEU A 78 -2.89 -7.52 -7.33
CA LEU A 78 -3.77 -6.37 -7.35
C LEU A 78 -5.12 -6.77 -7.97
N ALA A 79 -6.18 -6.53 -7.23
CA ALA A 79 -7.52 -6.57 -7.76
C ALA A 79 -7.72 -5.32 -8.61
N SER A 80 -7.70 -5.48 -9.94
CA SER A 80 -8.25 -4.48 -10.84
C SER A 80 -9.75 -4.40 -10.61
N ALA A 81 -10.25 -3.22 -10.22
CA ALA A 81 -11.68 -2.96 -10.11
C ALA A 81 -12.44 -3.22 -11.42
#